data_AF-A0A8J6P740-F1
#
_entry.id   AF-A0A8J6P740-F1
#
_cell.length_a   1.000
_cell.length_b   1.000
_cell.length_c   1.000
_cell.angle_alpha   90.00
_cell.angle_beta   90.00
_cell.angle_gamma   90.00
#
_symmetry.space_group_name_H-M   'P 1'
#
loop_
_entity.id
_entity.type
_entity.pdbx_description
1 polymer ?
#
loop_
_entity_poly.entity_id
_entity_poly.type
_entity_poly.pdbx_seq_one_letter_code
_entity_poly.pdbx_strand_id
1 'polypeptide(L)'
;MNDFLHNLRSGKFKRNDRSNRPYKDSQQRGSQWRGDANGKKSPHQSSNDVVLEVNKALKDIAASHRRFADAYESKVRADERRAAAMESIAKVLMQRFGSDLESMEEDQEEDRSASESESEANSPAIHAEQTVKTTDFDREKLLTNISDLRKEGMSFEKIAQHLDSRGVPTLSGKGTWRGPAISRLCKEL
;
A
#
# COMPACT_ATOMS: atom_id res chain seq x y z
N MET A 1 24.34 -3.99 -26.22
CA MET A 1 22.89 -3.84 -25.92
C MET A 1 22.00 -4.87 -26.65
N ASN A 2 22.55 -5.93 -27.29
CA ASN A 2 21.76 -6.84 -28.15
C ASN A 2 21.35 -8.17 -27.50
N ASP A 3 21.96 -8.56 -26.37
CA ASP A 3 21.67 -9.85 -25.73
C ASP A 3 20.32 -9.92 -25.04
N PHE A 4 19.76 -8.76 -24.66
CA PHE A 4 18.48 -8.69 -23.97
C PHE A 4 17.30 -9.05 -24.90
N LEU A 5 17.35 -8.57 -26.15
CA LEU A 5 16.34 -8.89 -27.16
C LEU A 5 16.46 -10.33 -27.65
N HIS A 6 17.69 -10.86 -27.70
CA HIS A 6 17.91 -12.24 -28.12
C HIS A 6 17.31 -13.25 -27.12
N ASN A 7 17.36 -12.95 -25.82
CA ASN A 7 16.77 -13.78 -24.76
C ASN A 7 15.24 -13.72 -24.71
N LEU A 8 14.62 -12.58 -25.05
CA LEU A 8 13.17 -12.47 -25.16
C LEU A 8 12.64 -13.28 -26.36
N ARG A 9 13.34 -13.21 -27.49
CA ARG A 9 12.89 -13.87 -28.73
C ARG A 9 13.10 -15.38 -28.71
N SER A 10 14.10 -15.89 -28.00
CA SER A 10 14.42 -17.32 -28.00
C SER A 10 13.68 -18.13 -26.93
N GLY A 11 12.83 -17.51 -26.09
CA GLY A 11 12.05 -18.19 -25.04
C GLY A 11 12.88 -18.91 -23.97
N LYS A 12 14.21 -18.84 -24.05
CA LYS A 12 15.16 -19.40 -23.09
C LYS A 12 15.42 -18.37 -22.00
N PHE A 13 14.37 -18.08 -21.22
CA PHE A 13 14.62 -17.66 -19.84
C PHE A 13 15.29 -18.85 -19.15
N LYS A 14 16.63 -18.90 -19.22
CA LYS A 14 17.43 -19.71 -18.31
C LYS A 14 17.02 -19.27 -16.91
N ARG A 15 16.14 -20.05 -16.29
CA ARG A 15 15.93 -19.99 -14.85
C ARG A 15 17.34 -20.08 -14.27
N ASN A 16 17.80 -19.03 -13.60
CA ASN A 16 19.04 -19.11 -12.85
C ASN A 16 18.91 -20.32 -11.93
N ASP A 17 19.70 -21.32 -12.29
CA ASP A 17 19.85 -22.57 -11.60
C ASP A 17 20.19 -22.24 -10.14
N ARG A 18 19.20 -22.35 -9.25
CA ARG A 18 19.40 -22.24 -7.80
C ARG A 18 20.19 -23.44 -7.24
N SER A 19 20.92 -24.15 -8.10
CA SER A 19 21.70 -25.35 -7.78
C SER A 19 23.17 -25.08 -7.48
N ASN A 20 23.60 -23.82 -7.31
CA ASN A 20 24.92 -23.53 -6.76
C ASN A 20 24.90 -23.58 -5.22
N ARG A 21 24.47 -24.73 -4.67
CA ARG A 21 24.64 -25.07 -3.25
C ARG A 21 25.97 -25.83 -3.16
N PRO A 22 27.07 -25.19 -2.69
CA PRO A 22 28.36 -25.85 -2.62
C PRO A 22 28.28 -27.03 -1.67
N TYR A 23 28.66 -28.18 -2.22
CA TYR A 23 28.72 -29.49 -1.59
C TYR A 23 29.78 -29.46 -0.47
N LYS A 24 29.39 -29.23 0.78
CA LYS A 24 30.23 -29.50 1.97
C LYS A 24 29.41 -29.37 3.27
N ASP A 25 28.50 -30.31 3.51
CA ASP A 25 28.31 -30.94 4.82
C ASP A 25 27.19 -31.98 4.75
N SER A 26 27.56 -33.25 4.60
CA SER A 26 26.63 -34.38 4.73
C SER A 26 27.28 -35.52 5.50
N GLN A 27 27.97 -35.19 6.58
CA GLN A 27 28.37 -36.15 7.59
C GLN A 27 27.80 -35.72 8.94
N GLN A 28 26.49 -35.89 9.15
CA GLN A 28 25.96 -36.40 10.42
C GLN A 28 24.44 -36.48 10.41
N ARG A 29 23.99 -37.55 11.07
CA ARG A 29 22.61 -37.95 11.38
C ARG A 29 21.91 -38.78 10.33
N GLY A 30 22.20 -40.08 10.43
CA GLY A 30 21.21 -41.09 10.11
C GLY A 30 19.94 -40.89 10.94
N SER A 31 18.82 -41.18 10.31
CA SER A 31 17.66 -41.70 11.00
C SER A 31 16.92 -42.58 10.00
N GLN A 32 16.88 -43.86 10.37
CA GLN A 32 16.14 -44.92 9.71
C GLN A 32 14.65 -44.54 9.67
N TRP A 33 14.19 -43.97 8.56
CA TRP A 33 12.78 -44.07 8.20
C TRP A 33 12.60 -45.41 7.50
N ARG A 34 12.54 -46.46 8.33
CA ARG A 34 11.94 -47.75 7.96
C ARG A 34 10.51 -47.51 7.52
N GLY A 35 10.09 -48.35 6.58
CA GLY A 35 8.89 -48.20 5.79
C GLY A 35 7.62 -47.97 6.59
N ASP A 36 6.79 -47.13 6.02
CA ASP A 36 5.35 -47.33 6.08
C ASP A 36 4.84 -47.37 4.63
N ALA A 37 4.98 -48.58 4.05
CA ALA A 37 4.42 -48.95 2.77
C ALA A 37 2.90 -49.22 2.89
N ASN A 38 2.22 -48.48 3.76
CA ASN A 38 0.78 -48.45 3.82
C ASN A 38 0.33 -47.27 2.96
N GLY A 39 -0.01 -47.58 1.71
CA GLY A 39 -0.48 -46.64 0.71
C GLY A 39 -1.57 -45.74 1.29
N LYS A 40 -1.18 -44.53 1.67
CA LYS A 40 -2.08 -43.40 1.76
C LYS A 40 -2.63 -43.19 0.35
N LYS A 41 -3.75 -43.86 0.06
CA LYS A 41 -4.68 -43.45 -0.99
C LYS A 41 -4.92 -41.97 -0.74
N SER A 42 -4.20 -41.13 -1.48
CA SER A 42 -4.47 -39.71 -1.52
C SER A 42 -5.96 -39.61 -1.84
N PRO A 43 -6.78 -39.00 -0.98
CA PRO A 43 -8.17 -38.81 -1.31
C PRO A 43 -8.15 -37.99 -2.59
N HIS A 44 -8.53 -38.62 -3.70
CA HIS A 44 -8.84 -37.89 -4.93
C HIS A 44 -9.99 -36.98 -4.53
N GLN A 45 -9.64 -35.75 -4.17
CA GLN A 45 -10.58 -34.68 -3.92
C GLN A 45 -11.44 -34.63 -5.18
N SER A 46 -12.69 -35.04 -5.02
CA SER A 46 -13.66 -35.11 -6.11
C SER A 46 -13.62 -33.76 -6.81
N SER A 47 -13.41 -33.75 -8.13
CA SER A 47 -13.38 -32.53 -8.93
C SER A 47 -14.65 -31.68 -8.71
N ASN A 48 -15.75 -32.31 -8.32
CA ASN A 48 -17.00 -31.64 -7.97
C ASN A 48 -16.90 -30.79 -6.69
N ASP A 49 -16.11 -31.20 -5.69
CA ASP A 49 -15.94 -30.42 -4.45
C ASP A 49 -15.19 -29.12 -4.73
N VAL A 50 -14.16 -29.19 -5.59
CA VAL A 50 -13.42 -28.02 -6.05
C VAL A 50 -14.34 -27.05 -6.79
N VAL A 51 -15.23 -27.56 -7.64
CA VAL A 51 -16.20 -26.72 -8.37
C VAL A 51 -17.22 -26.07 -7.41
N LEU A 52 -17.65 -26.77 -6.36
CA LEU A 52 -18.55 -26.19 -5.35
C LEU A 52 -17.86 -25.11 -4.51
N GLU A 53 -16.60 -25.33 -4.13
CA GLU A 53 -15.79 -24.33 -3.42
C GLU A 53 -15.56 -23.07 -4.27
N VAL A 54 -15.23 -23.23 -5.55
CA VAL A 54 -15.08 -22.11 -6.49
C VAL A 54 -16.39 -21.35 -6.64
N ASN A 55 -17.52 -22.03 -6.80
CA ASN A 55 -18.82 -21.37 -6.88
C ASN A 55 -19.18 -20.60 -5.60
N LYS A 56 -18.84 -21.16 -4.43
CA LYS A 56 -19.01 -20.46 -3.16
C LYS A 56 -18.15 -19.20 -3.10
N ALA A 57 -16.86 -19.32 -3.44
CA ALA A 57 -15.94 -18.18 -3.49
C ALA A 57 -16.42 -17.08 -4.44
N LEU A 58 -16.94 -17.45 -5.62
CA LEU A 58 -17.49 -16.48 -6.58
C LEU A 58 -18.73 -15.75 -6.03
N LYS A 59 -19.61 -16.45 -5.31
CA LYS A 59 -20.77 -15.82 -4.64
C LYS A 59 -20.33 -14.85 -3.54
N ASP A 60 -19.32 -15.23 -2.76
CA ASP A 60 -18.77 -14.38 -1.71
C ASP A 60 -18.10 -13.13 -2.31
N ILE A 61 -17.38 -13.27 -3.43
CA ILE A 61 -16.80 -12.14 -4.18
C ILE A 61 -17.90 -11.22 -4.70
N ALA A 62 -18.94 -11.76 -5.33
CA ALA A 62 -20.08 -10.96 -5.82
C ALA A 62 -20.77 -10.19 -4.69
N ALA A 63 -20.97 -10.84 -3.53
CA ALA A 63 -21.54 -10.20 -2.35
C ALA A 63 -20.63 -9.07 -1.81
N SER A 64 -19.30 -9.27 -1.82
CA SER A 64 -18.35 -8.23 -1.40
C SER A 64 -18.35 -7.03 -2.35
N HIS A 65 -18.35 -7.25 -3.68
CA HIS A 65 -18.44 -6.19 -4.67
C HIS A 65 -19.72 -5.37 -4.52
N ARG A 66 -20.85 -6.02 -4.24
CA ARG A 66 -22.11 -5.32 -3.97
C ARG A 66 -22.00 -4.41 -2.73
N ARG A 67 -21.42 -4.91 -1.64
CA ARG A 67 -21.18 -4.11 -0.43
C ARG A 67 -20.24 -2.92 -0.70
N PHE A 68 -19.22 -3.10 -1.53
CA PHE A 68 -18.33 -2.01 -1.93
C PHE A 68 -19.07 -0.95 -2.75
N ALA A 69 -19.93 -1.35 -3.69
CA ALA A 69 -20.76 -0.42 -4.46
C ALA A 69 -21.70 0.39 -3.55
N ASP A 70 -22.41 -0.29 -2.63
CA ASP A 70 -23.34 0.35 -1.69
C ASP A 70 -22.60 1.34 -0.75
N ALA A 71 -21.40 0.98 -0.30
CA ALA A 71 -20.56 1.85 0.53
C ALA A 71 -20.06 3.09 -0.24
N TYR A 72 -19.68 2.91 -1.50
CA TYR A 72 -19.26 4.01 -2.36
C TYR A 72 -20.40 4.98 -2.64
N GLU A 73 -21.60 4.48 -2.97
CA GLU A 73 -22.78 5.30 -3.17
C GLU A 73 -23.14 6.10 -1.90
N SER A 74 -23.05 5.46 -0.74
CA SER A 74 -23.29 6.11 0.55
C SER A 74 -22.30 7.24 0.83
N LYS A 75 -21.02 7.05 0.45
CA LYS A 75 -19.98 8.07 0.56
C LYS A 75 -20.26 9.25 -0.37
N VAL A 76 -20.56 8.99 -1.64
CA VAL A 76 -20.90 10.05 -2.62
C VAL A 76 -22.07 10.89 -2.11
N ARG A 77 -23.12 10.25 -1.58
CA ARG A 77 -24.27 10.95 -0.98
C ARG A 77 -23.90 11.78 0.26
N ALA A 78 -22.91 11.37 1.04
CA ALA A 78 -22.42 12.16 2.18
C ALA A 78 -21.61 13.37 1.70
N ASP A 79 -20.77 13.17 0.69
CA ASP A 79 -19.96 14.24 0.09
C ASP A 79 -20.84 15.27 -0.63
N GLU A 80 -21.90 14.86 -1.33
CA GLU A 80 -22.90 15.77 -1.92
C GLU A 80 -23.57 16.67 -0.87
N ARG A 81 -23.97 16.11 0.27
CA ARG A 81 -24.55 16.89 1.37
C ARG A 81 -23.54 17.87 1.97
N ARG A 82 -22.28 17.45 2.08
CA ARG A 82 -21.20 18.31 2.56
C ARG A 82 -20.97 19.48 1.61
N ALA A 83 -20.92 19.22 0.30
CA ALA A 83 -20.79 20.24 -0.73
C ALA A 83 -21.97 21.22 -0.69
N ALA A 84 -23.20 20.72 -0.63
CA ALA A 84 -24.40 21.57 -0.53
C ALA A 84 -24.39 22.46 0.72
N ALA A 85 -23.93 21.95 1.87
CA ALA A 85 -23.77 22.75 3.08
C ALA A 85 -22.69 23.83 2.90
N MET A 86 -21.55 23.50 2.30
CA MET A 86 -20.50 24.47 2.00
C MET A 86 -20.97 25.57 1.05
N GLU A 87 -21.72 25.22 0.00
CA GLU A 87 -22.33 26.20 -0.91
C GLU A 87 -23.31 27.12 -0.18
N SER A 88 -24.11 26.58 0.76
CA SER A 88 -25.03 27.42 1.55
C SER A 88 -24.28 28.41 2.45
N ILE A 89 -23.17 27.99 3.06
CA ILE A 89 -22.32 28.85 3.88
C ILE A 89 -21.66 29.92 3.00
N ALA A 90 -21.10 29.52 1.85
CA ALA A 90 -20.48 30.44 0.90
C ALA A 90 -21.48 31.51 0.45
N LYS A 91 -22.71 31.13 0.11
CA LYS A 91 -23.79 32.08 -0.24
C LYS A 91 -24.08 33.09 0.87
N VAL A 92 -24.18 32.64 2.12
CA VAL A 92 -24.41 33.54 3.27
C VAL A 92 -23.23 34.48 3.50
N LEU A 93 -22.00 33.99 3.36
CA LEU A 93 -20.79 34.81 3.48
C LEU A 93 -20.72 35.85 2.36
N MET A 94 -20.95 35.45 1.11
CA MET A 94 -21.00 36.38 -0.03
C MET A 94 -22.11 37.42 0.13
N GLN A 95 -23.28 37.05 0.65
CA GLN A 95 -24.34 38.02 0.89
C GLN A 95 -23.98 39.02 2.00
N ARG A 96 -23.19 38.62 2.99
CA ARG A 96 -22.83 39.45 4.14
C ARG A 96 -21.57 40.30 3.92
N PHE A 97 -20.63 39.81 3.13
CA PHE A 97 -19.31 40.41 2.92
C PHE A 97 -19.05 40.81 1.46
N GLY A 98 -19.83 40.31 0.50
CA GLY A 98 -19.59 40.53 -0.93
C GLY A 98 -19.77 41.98 -1.38
N SER A 99 -20.51 42.82 -0.62
CA SER A 99 -20.55 44.26 -0.88
C SER A 99 -19.24 44.98 -0.52
N ASP A 100 -18.31 44.32 0.20
CA ASP A 100 -17.01 44.87 0.62
C ASP A 100 -15.82 44.14 -0.04
N LEU A 101 -16.08 43.06 -0.81
CA LEU A 101 -15.05 42.21 -1.43
C LEU A 101 -14.86 42.46 -2.94
N GLU A 102 -15.83 43.07 -3.62
CA GLU A 102 -15.72 43.48 -5.04
C GLU A 102 -14.63 44.55 -5.29
N SER A 103 -14.03 45.12 -4.24
CA SER A 103 -12.95 46.12 -4.33
C SER A 103 -11.54 45.56 -4.15
N MET A 104 -11.36 44.23 -4.00
CA MET A 104 -10.04 43.60 -3.84
C MET A 104 -9.64 42.61 -4.94
N GLU A 105 -10.49 42.37 -5.96
CA GLU A 105 -10.20 41.38 -7.02
C GLU A 105 -9.48 41.94 -8.27
N GLU A 106 -9.15 43.24 -8.35
CA GLU A 106 -8.49 43.81 -9.53
C GLU A 106 -6.94 43.75 -9.55
N ASP A 107 -6.25 43.33 -8.48
CA ASP A 107 -4.77 43.45 -8.37
C ASP A 107 -3.97 42.12 -8.33
N GLN A 108 -4.55 40.96 -8.65
CA GLN A 108 -3.80 39.67 -8.61
C GLN A 108 -3.86 38.81 -9.89
N GLU A 109 -4.02 39.42 -11.06
CA GLU A 109 -3.91 38.73 -12.37
C GLU A 109 -2.51 38.85 -13.02
N GLU A 110 -1.39 38.81 -12.30
CA GLU A 110 -0.07 38.62 -12.95
C GLU A 110 0.94 37.81 -12.09
N ASP A 111 0.64 36.56 -11.70
CA ASP A 111 1.72 35.53 -11.55
C ASP A 111 1.21 34.08 -11.44
N ARG A 112 0.39 33.61 -12.40
CA ARG A 112 0.20 32.16 -12.60
C ARG A 112 0.51 31.77 -14.04
N SER A 113 1.78 31.95 -14.38
CA SER A 113 2.39 31.26 -15.50
C SER A 113 2.43 29.75 -15.22
N ALA A 114 1.65 29.01 -16.04
CA ALA A 114 1.90 27.66 -16.50
C ALA A 114 2.33 26.58 -15.49
N SER A 115 1.41 25.67 -15.16
CA SER A 115 1.71 24.23 -15.23
C SER A 115 0.43 23.41 -15.22
N GLU A 116 -0.07 23.15 -16.42
CA GLU A 116 -1.01 22.06 -16.68
C GLU A 116 -0.30 21.12 -17.67
N SER A 117 0.07 19.92 -17.21
CA SER A 117 0.29 18.76 -18.07
C SER A 117 0.30 17.47 -17.26
N GLU A 118 -0.55 16.58 -17.70
CA GLU A 118 -0.73 15.22 -17.22
C GLU A 118 0.48 14.31 -17.55
N SER A 119 0.57 13.25 -16.74
CA SER A 119 1.08 11.91 -17.09
C SER A 119 2.58 11.60 -17.05
N GLU A 120 2.81 10.44 -16.41
CA GLU A 120 3.85 9.43 -16.64
C GLU A 120 5.33 9.67 -16.26
N ALA A 121 5.77 8.80 -15.34
CA ALA A 121 7.06 8.13 -15.31
C ALA A 121 8.34 8.99 -15.23
N ASN A 122 8.79 9.28 -13.99
CA ASN A 122 10.18 8.97 -13.64
C ASN A 122 10.41 8.92 -12.12
N SER A 123 11.32 8.04 -11.73
CA SER A 123 11.89 7.92 -10.39
C SER A 123 13.23 8.71 -10.35
N PRO A 124 13.94 8.83 -9.21
CA PRO A 124 13.90 10.02 -8.36
C PRO A 124 15.28 10.68 -8.20
N ALA A 125 15.31 12.00 -7.98
CA ALA A 125 16.53 12.65 -7.48
C ALA A 125 16.23 14.01 -6.81
N ILE A 126 16.59 14.07 -5.52
CA ILE A 126 17.06 15.26 -4.80
C ILE A 126 15.99 16.25 -4.33
N HIS A 127 15.53 16.09 -3.09
CA HIS A 127 15.46 17.21 -2.16
C HIS A 127 16.00 16.76 -0.79
N ALA A 128 17.21 17.22 -0.51
CA ALA A 128 17.75 17.28 0.84
C ALA A 128 17.18 18.50 1.56
N GLU A 129 17.21 18.41 2.89
CA GLU A 129 17.01 19.49 3.87
C GLU A 129 15.58 19.72 4.38
N GLN A 130 15.21 18.95 5.40
CA GLN A 130 15.14 19.43 6.79
C GLN A 130 14.82 18.25 7.72
N THR A 131 15.84 17.75 8.44
CA THR A 131 15.69 16.60 9.35
C THR A 131 15.22 17.06 10.72
N VAL A 132 13.91 17.15 10.91
CA VAL A 132 13.32 17.29 12.25
C VAL A 132 13.43 15.94 12.94
N LYS A 133 14.25 15.87 14.00
CA LYS A 133 14.28 14.70 14.89
C LYS A 133 12.96 14.70 15.68
N THR A 134 12.22 13.60 15.62
CA THR A 134 10.99 13.42 16.41
C THR A 134 11.30 13.55 17.90
N THR A 135 10.53 14.36 18.63
CA THR A 135 10.65 14.43 20.09
C THR A 135 10.22 13.10 20.72
N ASP A 136 10.62 12.81 21.97
CA ASP A 136 10.26 11.53 22.62
C ASP A 136 8.74 11.34 22.74
N PHE A 137 7.98 12.42 22.89
CA PHE A 137 6.52 12.42 22.88
C PHE A 137 5.93 12.05 21.51
N ASP A 138 6.59 12.43 20.42
CA ASP A 138 6.18 12.06 19.07
C ASP A 138 6.49 10.58 18.79
N ARG A 139 7.54 10.03 19.41
CA ARG A 139 7.90 8.61 19.28
C ARG A 139 6.85 7.69 19.87
N GLU A 140 6.35 7.98 21.06
CA GLU A 140 5.31 7.16 21.70
C GLU A 140 4.01 7.17 20.88
N LYS A 141 3.58 8.35 20.42
CA LYS A 141 2.42 8.49 19.52
C LYS A 141 2.59 7.75 18.19
N LEU A 142 3.81 7.74 17.66
CA LEU A 142 4.13 7.02 16.45
C LEU A 142 4.06 5.50 16.67
N LEU A 143 4.54 5.02 17.81
CA LEU A 143 4.47 3.61 18.18
C LEU A 143 3.04 3.13 18.43
N THR A 144 2.21 3.93 19.12
CA THR A 144 0.79 3.60 19.31
C THR A 144 0.05 3.54 17.98
N ASN A 145 0.27 4.53 17.10
CA ASN A 145 -0.29 4.54 15.76
C ASN A 145 0.12 3.31 14.93
N ILE A 146 1.41 2.94 14.91
CA ILE A 146 1.88 1.71 14.25
C ILE A 146 1.19 0.47 14.82
N SER A 147 0.99 0.41 16.14
CA SER A 147 0.31 -0.73 16.79
C SER A 147 -1.15 -0.85 16.37
N ASP A 148 -1.85 0.28 16.21
CA ASP A 148 -3.25 0.32 15.82
C ASP A 148 -3.43 -0.06 14.35
N LEU A 149 -2.58 0.47 13.46
CA LEU A 149 -2.54 0.06 12.05
C LEU A 149 -2.25 -1.45 11.90
N ARG A 150 -1.52 -2.03 12.86
CA ARG A 150 -1.27 -3.48 12.89
C ARG A 150 -2.48 -4.28 13.37
N LYS A 151 -3.21 -3.79 14.37
CA LYS A 151 -4.49 -4.39 14.83
C LYS A 151 -5.55 -4.37 13.72
N GLU A 152 -5.52 -3.35 12.86
CA GLU A 152 -6.35 -3.25 11.66
C GLU A 152 -5.96 -4.26 10.56
N GLY A 153 -4.89 -5.03 10.75
CA GLY A 153 -4.47 -6.10 9.85
C GLY A 153 -3.59 -5.64 8.68
N MET A 154 -3.08 -4.41 8.68
CA MET A 154 -2.19 -3.95 7.62
C MET A 154 -0.84 -4.69 7.66
N SER A 155 -0.32 -5.03 6.48
CA SER A 155 1.03 -5.58 6.31
C SER A 155 2.09 -4.53 6.61
N PHE A 156 3.27 -4.92 7.10
CA PHE A 156 4.36 -3.99 7.42
C PHE A 156 4.79 -3.09 6.25
N GLU A 157 4.74 -3.60 5.02
CA GLU A 157 5.04 -2.82 3.80
C GLU A 157 4.04 -1.67 3.59
N LYS A 158 2.75 -1.95 3.77
CA LYS A 158 1.68 -0.95 3.66
C LYS A 158 1.74 0.10 4.75
N ILE A 159 2.11 -0.30 5.98
CA ILE A 159 2.30 0.64 7.08
C ILE A 159 3.48 1.59 6.76
N ALA A 160 4.58 1.07 6.18
CA ALA A 160 5.69 1.91 5.75
C ALA A 160 5.29 2.92 4.69
N GLN A 161 4.62 2.47 3.63
CA GLN A 161 4.09 3.35 2.59
C GLN A 161 3.13 4.39 3.16
N HIS A 162 2.29 4.00 4.12
CA HIS A 162 1.35 4.92 4.76
C HIS A 162 2.05 6.00 5.60
N LEU A 163 3.15 5.66 6.30
CA LEU A 163 3.95 6.63 7.05
C LEU A 163 4.74 7.56 6.12
N ASP A 164 5.28 7.03 5.03
CA ASP A 164 5.97 7.81 4.00
C ASP A 164 5.02 8.79 3.30
N SER A 165 3.82 8.34 2.91
CA SER A 165 2.78 9.19 2.29
C SER A 165 2.28 10.29 3.22
N ARG A 166 2.36 10.10 4.54
CA ARG A 166 2.05 11.12 5.54
C ARG A 166 3.23 12.05 5.86
N GLY A 167 4.38 11.85 5.21
CA GLY A 167 5.58 12.65 5.44
C GLY A 167 6.18 12.46 6.83
N VAL A 168 5.91 11.32 7.50
CA VAL A 168 6.38 11.08 8.86
C VAL A 168 7.87 10.68 8.81
N PRO A 169 8.78 11.44 9.43
CA PRO A 169 10.20 11.10 9.42
C PRO A 169 10.46 9.80 10.19
N THR A 170 11.50 9.07 9.78
CA THR A 170 11.93 7.87 10.51
C THR A 170 12.50 8.25 11.89
N LEU A 171 12.54 7.31 12.83
CA LEU A 171 13.12 7.53 14.16
C LEU A 171 14.61 7.92 14.13
N SER A 172 15.32 7.55 13.05
CA SER A 172 16.70 7.96 12.81
C SER A 172 16.80 9.37 12.17
N GLY A 173 15.67 9.96 11.77
CA GLY A 173 15.59 11.20 11.01
C GLY A 173 16.16 11.10 9.59
N LYS A 174 16.33 9.88 9.05
CA LYS A 174 16.99 9.62 7.77
C LYS A 174 16.27 8.55 6.97
N GLY A 175 16.01 8.85 5.70
CA GLY A 175 15.45 7.92 4.72
C GLY A 175 13.96 7.66 4.86
N THR A 176 13.47 6.68 4.09
CA THR A 176 12.07 6.25 4.04
C THR A 176 11.79 5.09 5.00
N TRP A 177 10.53 4.94 5.39
CA TRP A 177 10.06 3.79 6.15
C TRP A 177 10.19 2.52 5.31
N ARG A 178 10.64 1.44 5.96
CA ARG A 178 10.74 0.11 5.33
C ARG A 178 10.04 -0.91 6.20
N GLY A 179 9.38 -1.89 5.60
CA GLY A 179 8.69 -2.97 6.31
C GLY A 179 9.52 -3.65 7.41
N PRO A 180 10.81 -3.96 7.19
CA PRO A 180 11.67 -4.53 8.22
C PRO A 180 11.89 -3.62 9.45
N ALA A 181 11.92 -2.29 9.26
CA ALA A 181 12.08 -1.35 10.37
C ALA A 181 10.84 -1.36 11.27
N ILE A 182 9.65 -1.36 10.67
CA ILE A 182 8.38 -1.44 11.40
C ILE A 182 8.24 -2.79 12.12
N SER A 183 8.66 -3.89 11.47
CA SER A 183 8.64 -5.20 12.11
C SER A 183 9.53 -5.27 13.36
N ARG A 184 10.65 -4.53 13.40
CA ARG A 184 11.49 -4.43 14.61
C ARG A 184 10.78 -3.63 15.70
N LEU A 185 10.19 -2.50 15.36
CA LEU A 185 9.44 -1.67 16.31
C LEU A 185 8.26 -2.41 16.94
N CYS A 186 7.53 -3.20 16.16
CA CYS A 186 6.44 -4.03 16.68
C CYS A 186 6.90 -5.19 17.57
N LYS A 187 8.19 -5.56 17.56
CA LYS A 187 8.75 -6.59 18.45
C LYS A 187 9.31 -6.01 19.75
N GLU A 188 9.63 -4.72 19.74
CA GLU A 188 10.12 -3.97 20.90
C GLU A 188 8.98 -3.40 21.77
N LEU A 189 7.74 -3.46 21.27
CA LEU A 189 6.49 -3.17 21.99
C LEU A 189 5.95 -4.43 22.67
#